data_AF-A0A7Y3ADP1-F1
#
_entry.id   AF-A0A7Y3ADP1-F1
#
_cell.length_a   1.000
_cell.length_b   1.000
_cell.length_c   1.000
_cell.angle_alpha   90.00
_cell.angle_beta   90.00
_cell.angle_gamma   90.00
#
_symmetry.space_group_name_H-M   'P 1'
#
loop_
_entity.id
_entity.type
_entity.pdbx_description
1 polymer ?
#
loop_
_entity_poly.entity_id
_entity_poly.type
_entity_poly.pdbx_seq_one_letter_code
_entity_poly.pdbx_strand_id
1 'polypeptide(L)'
;MTSPLRSDTTTQGRRMAGARSLWRANGMREEQIGKPIIGIANSFTQFVPGHVHLHDIGQHLKKIIADRGCFAAEFNTIAIDDGIAMGHDGMLYSLPSRDLIADSIEYMCNAHTVDAMICISNCDKITPGMLMAAMRL
;
A
#
# COMPACT_ATOMS: atom_id res chain seq x y z
N MET A 1 20.06 -13.21 15.69
CA MET A 1 20.20 -13.24 14.23
C MET A 1 19.14 -12.31 13.67
N THR A 2 19.52 -11.23 12.98
CA THR A 2 18.57 -10.38 12.27
C THR A 2 18.10 -11.13 11.04
N SER A 3 16.78 -11.34 10.92
CA SER A 3 16.18 -11.93 9.71
C SER A 3 16.49 -11.03 8.50
N PRO A 4 16.83 -11.58 7.32
CA PRO A 4 17.00 -10.78 6.11
C PRO A 4 15.69 -10.05 5.75
N LEU A 5 15.82 -8.88 5.14
CA LEU A 5 14.68 -8.08 4.69
C LEU A 5 14.08 -8.70 3.43
N ARG A 6 12.76 -8.64 3.27
CA ARG A 6 12.08 -9.08 2.03
C ARG A 6 12.55 -8.24 0.85
N SER A 7 12.74 -6.94 1.08
CA SER A 7 13.16 -5.96 0.08
C SER A 7 14.57 -6.18 -0.44
N ASP A 8 15.41 -6.97 0.26
CA ASP A 8 16.72 -7.35 -0.25
C ASP A 8 16.61 -8.09 -1.59
N THR A 9 15.49 -8.76 -1.84
CA THR A 9 15.17 -9.44 -3.12
C THR A 9 15.24 -8.50 -4.32
N THR A 10 14.88 -7.22 -4.17
CA THR A 10 14.87 -6.23 -5.27
C THR A 10 15.92 -5.14 -5.11
N THR A 11 16.56 -5.04 -3.95
CA THR A 11 17.56 -4.00 -3.67
C THR A 11 18.99 -4.53 -3.66
N GLN A 12 19.24 -5.82 -3.40
CA GLN A 12 20.59 -6.36 -3.24
C GLN A 12 21.10 -7.16 -4.44
N GLY A 13 22.43 -7.26 -4.56
CA GLY A 13 23.10 -8.10 -5.54
C GLY A 13 23.18 -7.51 -6.95
N ARG A 14 24.07 -8.09 -7.77
CA ARG A 14 24.37 -7.61 -9.12
C ARG A 14 23.16 -7.74 -10.08
N ARG A 15 22.38 -8.82 -9.95
CA ARG A 15 21.23 -9.10 -10.83
C ARG A 15 20.11 -8.07 -10.69
N MET A 16 19.98 -7.44 -9.51
CA MET A 16 18.91 -6.48 -9.23
C MET A 16 19.30 -5.02 -9.49
N ALA A 17 20.34 -4.77 -10.30
CA ALA A 17 20.73 -3.42 -10.69
C ALA A 17 19.59 -2.67 -11.42
N GLY A 18 18.84 -3.37 -12.28
CA GLY A 18 17.68 -2.80 -12.96
C GLY A 18 16.58 -2.37 -11.99
N ALA A 19 16.21 -3.24 -11.03
CA ALA A 19 15.21 -2.91 -10.01
C ALA A 19 15.65 -1.72 -9.14
N ARG A 20 16.92 -1.67 -8.71
CA ARG A 20 17.46 -0.49 -8.00
C ARG A 20 17.33 0.80 -8.81
N SER A 21 17.57 0.75 -10.13
CA SER A 21 17.42 1.95 -10.96
C SER A 21 15.98 2.48 -10.99
N LEU A 22 14.99 1.58 -10.99
CA LEU A 22 13.57 1.93 -10.94
C LEU A 22 13.17 2.45 -9.55
N TRP A 23 13.70 1.86 -8.48
CA TRP A 23 13.50 2.39 -7.12
C TRP A 23 14.03 3.82 -6.97
N ARG A 24 15.20 4.11 -7.55
CA ARG A 24 15.75 5.47 -7.58
C ARG A 24 14.91 6.43 -8.41
N ALA A 25 14.40 5.98 -9.55
CA ALA A 25 13.49 6.77 -10.37
C ALA A 25 12.20 7.13 -9.60
N ASN A 26 11.76 6.26 -8.69
CA ASN A 26 10.64 6.51 -7.76
C ASN A 26 11.03 7.33 -6.51
N GLY A 27 12.25 7.89 -6.46
CA GLY A 27 12.71 8.77 -5.39
C GLY A 27 13.40 8.08 -4.22
N MET A 28 13.77 6.80 -4.31
CA MET A 28 14.61 6.15 -3.29
C MET A 28 16.03 6.73 -3.32
N ARG A 29 16.49 7.21 -2.17
CA ARG A 29 17.85 7.77 -1.98
C ARG A 29 18.85 6.67 -1.66
N GLU A 30 20.13 6.97 -1.86
CA GLU A 30 21.22 6.02 -1.55
C GLU A 30 21.19 5.58 -0.09
N GLU A 31 21.00 6.53 0.81
CA GLU A 31 20.98 6.30 2.26
C GLU A 31 19.86 5.35 2.72
N GLN A 32 18.83 5.16 1.88
CA GLN A 32 17.69 4.29 2.15
C GLN A 32 17.89 2.86 1.63
N ILE A 33 18.93 2.59 0.84
CA ILE A 33 19.21 1.23 0.35
C ILE A 33 19.69 0.36 1.51
N GLY A 34 19.13 -0.85 1.63
CA GLY A 34 19.33 -1.75 2.76
C GLY A 34 18.58 -1.34 4.03
N LYS A 35 17.70 -0.33 3.94
CA LYS A 35 16.70 -0.01 4.97
C LYS A 35 15.35 -0.63 4.58
N PRO A 36 14.44 -0.84 5.54
CA PRO A 36 13.11 -1.36 5.23
C PRO A 36 12.36 -0.51 4.20
N ILE A 37 11.74 -1.17 3.23
CA ILE A 37 10.77 -0.58 2.31
C ILE A 37 9.37 -0.76 2.90
N ILE A 38 8.67 0.35 3.12
CA ILE A 38 7.33 0.38 3.69
C ILE A 38 6.31 0.69 2.60
N GLY A 39 5.36 -0.22 2.37
CA GLY A 39 4.19 0.03 1.51
C GLY A 39 3.09 0.77 2.27
N ILE A 40 2.64 1.92 1.78
CA ILE A 40 1.45 2.60 2.34
C ILE A 40 0.26 2.25 1.44
N ALA A 41 -0.59 1.33 1.91
CA ALA A 41 -1.82 0.94 1.22
C ALA A 41 -2.92 1.94 1.56
N ASN A 42 -3.28 2.81 0.61
CA ASN A 42 -4.30 3.82 0.78
C ASN A 42 -5.56 3.46 -0.03
N SER A 43 -6.71 3.94 0.43
CA SER A 43 -7.99 3.81 -0.27
C SER A 43 -8.51 5.16 -0.75
N PHE A 44 -7.62 6.14 -0.93
CA PHE A 44 -7.97 7.48 -1.40
C PHE A 44 -8.69 7.42 -2.75
N THR A 45 -9.83 8.09 -2.83
CA THR A 45 -10.57 8.33 -4.06
C THR A 45 -11.50 9.51 -3.86
N GLN A 46 -11.81 10.22 -4.94
CA GLN A 46 -12.79 11.30 -4.94
C GLN A 46 -14.24 10.81 -5.07
N PHE A 47 -14.45 9.52 -5.38
CA PHE A 47 -15.78 8.91 -5.45
C PHE A 47 -16.42 8.68 -4.07
N VAL A 48 -15.60 8.61 -3.01
CA VAL A 48 -16.05 8.33 -1.65
C VAL A 48 -15.70 9.55 -0.78
N PRO A 49 -16.65 10.38 -0.34
CA PRO A 49 -16.38 11.60 0.40
C PRO A 49 -15.53 11.37 1.67
N GLY A 50 -15.75 10.25 2.35
CA GLY A 50 -14.96 9.82 3.50
C GLY A 50 -13.49 9.51 3.18
N HIS A 51 -13.09 9.42 1.91
CA HIS A 51 -11.75 9.01 1.51
C HIS A 51 -10.91 10.15 0.90
N VAL A 52 -11.52 11.30 0.59
CA VAL A 52 -10.83 12.41 -0.10
C VAL A 52 -9.61 12.92 0.68
N HIS A 53 -9.73 13.01 2.00
CA HIS A 53 -8.67 13.51 2.88
C HIS A 53 -7.55 12.48 3.11
N LEU A 54 -7.71 11.22 2.69
CA LEU A 54 -6.72 10.18 2.94
C LEU A 54 -5.43 10.38 2.12
N HIS A 55 -5.47 11.14 1.02
CA HIS A 55 -4.27 11.46 0.26
C HIS A 55 -3.25 12.24 1.11
N ASP A 56 -3.73 13.24 1.85
CA ASP A 56 -2.87 14.07 2.72
C ASP A 56 -2.30 13.24 3.88
N ILE A 57 -3.11 12.32 4.43
CA ILE A 57 -2.65 11.37 5.45
C ILE A 57 -1.54 10.48 4.88
N GLY A 58 -1.71 9.96 3.66
CA GLY A 58 -0.70 9.17 2.95
C GLY A 58 0.63 9.91 2.80
N GLN A 59 0.59 11.16 2.32
CA GLN A 59 1.79 11.98 2.20
C GLN A 59 2.43 12.28 3.55
N HIS A 60 1.62 12.51 4.59
CA HIS A 60 2.12 12.76 5.94
C HIS A 60 2.86 11.54 6.51
N LEU A 61 2.29 10.34 6.39
CA LEU A 61 2.95 9.10 6.80
C LEU A 61 4.23 8.83 6.01
N LYS A 62 4.20 9.04 4.69
CA LYS A 62 5.39 8.92 3.83
C LYS A 62 6.53 9.79 4.33
N LYS A 63 6.24 11.05 4.69
CA LYS A 63 7.22 11.98 5.26
C LYS A 63 7.81 11.46 6.58
N ILE A 64 6.96 11.03 7.53
CA ILE A 64 7.42 10.49 8.81
C ILE A 64 8.36 9.30 8.63
N ILE A 65 8.05 8.39 7.71
CA ILE A 65 8.88 7.21 7.44
C ILE A 65 10.21 7.61 6.81
N ALA A 66 10.18 8.56 5.87
CA ALA A 66 11.38 9.10 5.23
C ALA A 66 12.29 9.82 6.23
N ASP A 67 11.72 10.57 7.19
CA ASP A 67 12.45 11.26 8.27
C ASP A 67 13.13 10.25 9.22
N ARG A 68 12.59 9.03 9.32
CA ARG A 68 13.23 7.91 10.04
C ARG A 68 14.26 7.14 9.20
N GLY A 69 14.55 7.60 7.99
CA GLY A 69 15.58 7.03 7.11
C GLY A 69 15.14 5.79 6.32
N CYS A 70 13.87 5.41 6.36
CA CYS A 70 13.33 4.31 5.55
C CYS A 70 12.77 4.84 4.23
N PHE A 71 12.57 3.97 3.24
CA PHE A 71 11.84 4.33 2.02
C PHE A 71 10.37 3.94 2.17
N ALA A 72 9.48 4.85 1.76
CA ALA A 72 8.04 4.60 1.74
C ALA A 72 7.46 4.86 0.35
N ALA A 73 6.70 3.90 -0.15
CA ALA A 73 5.95 4.03 -1.39
C ALA A 73 4.46 3.88 -1.08
N GLU A 74 3.69 4.91 -1.42
CA GLU A 74 2.24 4.85 -1.33
C GLU A 74 1.67 4.27 -2.62
N PHE A 75 0.65 3.43 -2.47
CA PHE A 75 -0.16 2.93 -3.56
C PHE A 75 -1.62 2.89 -3.13
N ASN A 76 -2.52 2.85 -4.10
CA ASN A 76 -3.95 2.81 -3.84
C ASN A 76 -4.56 1.43 -4.10
N THR A 77 -5.61 1.14 -3.35
CA THR A 77 -6.63 0.13 -3.65
C THR A 77 -7.96 0.82 -3.94
N ILE A 78 -8.94 0.07 -4.43
CA ILE A 78 -10.28 0.58 -4.73
C ILE A 78 -11.07 0.88 -3.45
N ALA A 79 -12.08 1.72 -3.58
CA ALA A 79 -13.10 1.93 -2.55
C ALA A 79 -14.46 2.15 -3.22
N ILE A 80 -15.52 1.67 -2.56
CA ILE A 80 -16.91 1.87 -2.97
C ILE A 80 -17.64 2.57 -1.84
N ASP A 81 -18.44 3.57 -2.18
CA ASP A 81 -19.33 4.25 -1.24
C ASP A 81 -20.66 3.50 -1.19
N ASP A 82 -20.90 2.74 -0.13
CA ASP A 82 -22.16 2.02 0.08
C ASP A 82 -23.36 2.98 0.15
N GLY A 83 -23.19 4.21 0.63
CA GLY A 83 -24.24 5.21 0.69
C GLY A 83 -24.68 5.70 -0.69
N ILE A 84 -23.73 5.85 -1.62
CA ILE A 84 -24.03 6.18 -3.02
C ILE A 84 -24.59 4.97 -3.77
N ALA A 85 -24.02 3.78 -3.56
CA ALA A 85 -24.40 2.56 -4.27
C ALA A 85 -25.76 1.96 -3.80
N MET A 86 -26.30 2.45 -2.68
CA MET A 86 -27.52 1.93 -2.08
C MET A 86 -28.73 2.14 -2.98
N GLY A 87 -29.56 1.10 -3.14
CA GLY A 87 -30.85 1.20 -3.84
C GLY A 87 -30.81 0.98 -5.34
N HIS A 88 -29.66 0.58 -5.90
CA HIS A 88 -29.54 0.15 -7.31
C HIS A 88 -28.48 -0.96 -7.46
N ASP A 89 -28.26 -1.43 -8.69
CA ASP A 89 -27.38 -2.57 -9.01
C ASP A 89 -25.90 -2.35 -8.62
N GLY A 90 -25.51 -1.12 -8.27
CA GLY A 90 -24.17 -0.81 -7.77
C GLY A 90 -23.87 -1.52 -6.45
N MET A 91 -24.88 -1.77 -5.62
CA MET A 91 -24.71 -2.45 -4.34
C MET A 91 -24.21 -3.90 -4.50
N LEU A 92 -24.40 -4.52 -5.67
CA LEU A 92 -23.87 -5.85 -5.99
C LEU A 92 -22.33 -5.89 -5.96
N TYR A 93 -21.67 -4.74 -6.10
CA TYR A 93 -20.21 -4.62 -6.10
C TYR A 93 -19.62 -4.29 -4.72
N SER A 94 -20.45 -3.92 -3.73
CA SER A 94 -19.98 -3.51 -2.39
C SER A 94 -19.25 -4.64 -1.67
N LEU A 95 -19.94 -5.72 -1.28
CA LEU A 95 -19.32 -6.79 -0.49
C LEU A 95 -18.15 -7.49 -1.21
N PRO A 96 -18.24 -7.84 -2.51
CA PRO A 96 -17.12 -8.44 -3.23
C PRO A 96 -15.87 -7.54 -3.30
N SER A 97 -16.02 -6.22 -3.19
CA SER A 97 -14.87 -5.30 -3.17
C SER A 97 -13.91 -5.57 -2.01
N ARG A 98 -14.39 -6.12 -0.89
CA ARG A 98 -13.54 -6.49 0.26
C ARG A 98 -12.43 -7.44 -0.16
N ASP A 99 -12.78 -8.48 -0.93
CA ASP A 99 -11.84 -9.51 -1.35
C ASP A 99 -10.88 -8.95 -2.41
N LEU A 100 -11.38 -8.13 -3.33
CA LEU A 100 -10.54 -7.40 -4.30
C LEU A 100 -9.52 -6.47 -3.62
N ILE A 101 -9.93 -5.79 -2.55
CA ILE A 101 -9.05 -4.93 -1.75
C ILE A 101 -7.95 -5.78 -1.12
N ALA A 102 -8.31 -6.90 -0.48
CA ALA A 102 -7.35 -7.80 0.12
C ALA A 102 -6.32 -8.32 -0.92
N ASP A 103 -6.82 -8.80 -2.05
CA ASP A 103 -6.01 -9.35 -3.14
C ASP A 103 -5.10 -8.30 -3.76
N SER A 104 -5.61 -7.08 -3.98
CA SER A 104 -4.81 -5.98 -4.57
C SER A 104 -3.62 -5.59 -3.70
N ILE A 105 -3.80 -5.56 -2.38
CA ILE A 105 -2.73 -5.23 -1.42
C ILE A 105 -1.72 -6.38 -1.36
N GLU A 106 -2.21 -7.61 -1.29
CA GLU A 106 -1.37 -8.81 -1.31
C GLU A 106 -0.45 -8.84 -2.55
N TYR A 107 -1.01 -8.54 -3.73
CA TYR A 107 -0.26 -8.49 -4.98
C TYR A 107 0.80 -7.39 -4.97
N MET A 108 0.42 -6.18 -4.56
CA MET A 108 1.33 -5.04 -4.50
C MET A 108 2.51 -5.31 -3.54
N CYS A 109 2.23 -5.84 -2.36
CA CYS A 109 3.23 -6.12 -1.34
C CYS A 109 4.17 -7.27 -1.75
N ASN A 110 3.63 -8.38 -2.27
CA ASN A 110 4.44 -9.52 -2.70
C ASN A 110 5.28 -9.21 -3.95
N ALA A 111 4.71 -8.55 -4.95
CA ALA A 111 5.43 -8.24 -6.20
C ALA A 111 6.59 -7.26 -5.98
N HIS A 112 6.42 -6.28 -5.09
CA HIS A 112 7.47 -5.31 -4.75
C HIS A 112 8.32 -5.72 -3.55
N THR A 113 8.01 -6.88 -2.95
CA THR A 113 8.74 -7.46 -1.81
C THR A 113 8.90 -6.47 -0.65
N VAL A 114 7.85 -5.73 -0.30
CA VAL A 114 7.92 -4.74 0.80
C VAL A 114 8.15 -5.46 2.13
N ASP A 115 8.81 -4.79 3.07
CA ASP A 115 9.17 -5.39 4.37
C ASP A 115 8.05 -5.27 5.39
N ALA A 116 7.27 -4.19 5.29
CA ALA A 116 6.10 -3.94 6.09
C ALA A 116 5.12 -3.07 5.31
N MET A 117 3.88 -3.01 5.78
CA MET A 117 2.88 -2.13 5.22
C MET A 117 2.09 -1.38 6.29
N ILE A 118 1.56 -0.22 5.90
CA ILE A 118 0.62 0.57 6.68
C ILE A 118 -0.66 0.70 5.87
N CYS A 119 -1.78 0.31 6.46
CA CYS A 119 -3.10 0.40 5.84
C CYS A 119 -3.81 1.68 6.32
N ILE A 120 -4.07 2.61 5.40
CA ILE A 120 -4.93 3.77 5.64
C ILE A 120 -6.35 3.36 5.25
N SER A 121 -7.08 2.87 6.24
CA SER A 121 -8.42 2.34 6.04
C SER A 121 -9.51 3.30 6.51
N ASN A 122 -10.61 3.30 5.78
CA ASN A 122 -11.86 3.93 6.16
C ASN A 122 -13.03 3.21 5.49
N CYS A 123 -14.26 3.44 5.95
CA CYS A 123 -15.49 2.81 5.44
C CYS A 123 -15.55 1.28 5.59
N ASP A 124 -16.76 0.76 5.35
CA ASP A 124 -17.23 -0.57 5.74
C ASP A 124 -16.36 -1.69 5.18
N LYS A 125 -16.28 -1.86 3.85
CA LYS A 125 -15.63 -3.04 3.23
C LYS A 125 -14.10 -2.94 3.12
N ILE A 126 -13.55 -1.73 3.19
CA ILE A 126 -12.12 -1.49 3.06
C ILE A 126 -11.39 -1.92 4.34
N THR A 127 -11.95 -1.60 5.52
CA THR A 127 -11.36 -1.97 6.82
C THR A 127 -11.10 -3.48 6.97
N PRO A 128 -12.09 -4.36 6.77
CA PRO A 128 -11.85 -5.80 6.81
C PRO A 128 -11.00 -6.27 5.62
N GLY A 129 -11.10 -5.67 4.43
CA GLY A 129 -10.27 -6.05 3.28
C GLY A 129 -8.77 -5.81 3.52
N MET A 130 -8.42 -4.65 4.06
CA MET A 130 -7.05 -4.31 4.46
C MET A 130 -6.56 -5.19 5.62
N LEU A 131 -7.42 -5.48 6.60
CA LEU A 131 -7.08 -6.39 7.70
C LEU A 131 -6.84 -7.82 7.19
N MET A 132 -7.64 -8.30 6.24
CA MET A 132 -7.44 -9.61 5.60
C MET A 132 -6.09 -9.67 4.89
N ALA A 133 -5.72 -8.66 4.10
CA ALA A 133 -4.40 -8.59 3.48
C ALA A 133 -3.28 -8.64 4.52
N ALA A 134 -3.43 -7.94 5.65
CA ALA A 134 -2.45 -7.93 6.73
C ALA A 134 -2.28 -9.28 7.43
N MET A 135 -3.33 -10.11 7.47
CA MET A 135 -3.23 -11.46 8.04
C MET A 135 -2.71 -12.51 7.03
N ARG A 136 -2.74 -12.22 5.73
CA ARG A 136 -2.23 -13.12 4.68
C ARG A 136 -0.72 -12.98 4.43
N LEU A 137 -0.12 -11.84 4.77
CA LEU A 137 1.28 -11.49 4.50
C LEU A 137 2.19 -11.65 5.72
#